data_AF-A0A954F5M6-F1
#
_entry.id   AF-A0A954F5M6-F1
#
_cell.length_a   1.000
_cell.length_b   1.000
_cell.length_c   1.000
_cell.angle_alpha   90.00
_cell.angle_beta   90.00
_cell.angle_gamma   90.00
#
_symmetry.space_group_name_H-M   'P 1'
#
loop_
_entity.id
_entity.type
_entity.pdbx_description
1 polymer ?
#
loop_
_entity_poly.entity_id
_entity_poly.type
_entity_poly.pdbx_seq_one_letter_code
_entity_poly.pdbx_strand_id
1 'polypeptide(L)' 'MPVAMELSRIIISEINDQQVIYLREVNGERTFPILIGIFEATSIDRHVRGIETPRPLTHDLLVQTIET' A
#
# COMPACT_ATOMS: atom_id res chain seq x y z
N MET A 1 14.04 3.62 18.87
CA MET A 1 13.76 4.74 17.94
C MET A 1 12.98 4.19 16.76
N PRO A 2 11.95 4.88 16.24
CA PRO A 2 11.27 4.45 15.02
C PRO A 2 12.23 4.50 13.82
N VAL A 3 12.11 3.55 12.91
CA VAL A 3 12.90 3.49 11.66
C VAL A 3 12.00 3.96 10.53
N ALA A 4 12.43 4.99 9.79
CA ALA A 4 11.68 5.49 8.64
C ALA A 4 11.79 4.51 7.46
N MET A 5 10.64 4.13 6.91
CA MET A 5 10.52 3.17 5.83
C MET A 5 9.66 3.73 4.70
N GLU A 6 9.96 3.35 3.46
CA GLU A 6 9.18 3.69 2.27
C GLU A 6 8.69 2.42 1.57
N LEU A 7 7.60 2.53 0.82
CA LEU A 7 7.10 1.44 0.00
C LEU A 7 8.00 1.27 -1.24
N SER A 8 8.66 0.13 -1.35
CA SER A 8 9.61 -0.16 -2.43
C SER A 8 9.04 -1.08 -3.52
N ARG A 9 8.16 -2.01 -3.17
CA ARG A 9 7.54 -2.95 -4.11
C ARG A 9 6.22 -3.48 -3.58
N ILE A 10 5.28 -3.72 -4.50
CA ILE A 10 4.04 -4.48 -4.27
C ILE A 10 4.10 -5.71 -5.18
N ILE A 11 3.87 -6.90 -4.64
CA ILE A 11 3.75 -8.15 -5.38
C ILE A 11 2.32 -8.64 -5.23
N ILE A 12 1.59 -8.66 -6.35
CA ILE A 12 0.22 -9.15 -6.43
C ILE A 12 0.21 -10.42 -7.29
N SER A 13 -0.36 -11.49 -6.76
CA SER A 13 -0.58 -12.77 -7.40
C SER A 13 -2.08 -13.05 -7.46
N GLU A 14 -2.60 -13.35 -8.65
CA GLU A 14 -4.00 -13.76 -8.83
C GLU A 14 -4.27 -15.20 -8.37
N ILE A 15 -3.20 -15.97 -8.10
CA ILE A 15 -3.28 -17.40 -7.75
C ILE A 15 -3.19 -17.60 -6.23
N ASN A 16 -2.57 -16.66 -5.52
CA ASN A 16 -2.35 -16.76 -4.07
C ASN A 16 -3.27 -15.81 -3.32
N ASP A 17 -3.82 -16.24 -2.19
CA ASP A 17 -4.65 -15.38 -1.33
C ASP A 17 -3.85 -14.26 -0.66
N GLN A 18 -2.56 -14.51 -0.41
CA GLN A 18 -1.65 -13.58 0.25
C GLN A 18 -0.80 -12.81 -0.75
N GLN A 19 -0.75 -11.49 -0.55
CA GLN A 19 0.06 -10.54 -1.31
C GLN A 19 1.19 -10.03 -0.42
N VAL A 20 2.26 -9.51 -1.03
CA VAL A 20 3.42 -9.02 -0.28
C VAL A 20 3.77 -7.60 -0.70
N ILE A 21 3.90 -6.72 0.28
CA ILE A 21 4.54 -5.41 0.10
C ILE A 21 5.93 -5.43 0.73
N TYR A 22 6.89 -4.77 0.08
CA TYR A 22 8.23 -4.60 0.60
C TYR A 22 8.43 -3.16 1.00
N LEU A 23 8.77 -2.96 2.27
CA LEU A 23 9.26 -1.69 2.77
C LEU A 23 10.78 -1.65 2.70
N ARG A 24 11.34 -0.49 2.37
CA ARG A 24 12.79 -0.22 2.39
C ARG A 24 13.09 0.90 3.37
N GLU A 25 14.19 0.80 4.08
CA GLU A 25 14.69 1.90 4.91
C GLU A 25 15.18 3.08 4.06
N VAL A 26 14.70 4.29 4.35
CA VAL A 26 14.95 5.50 3.54
C VAL A 26 16.46 5.82 3.41
N ASN A 27 17.25 5.52 4.44
CA ASN A 27 18.70 5.77 4.47
C ASN A 27 19.50 4.52 4.83
N GLY A 28 19.03 3.34 4.41
CA GLY A 28 19.67 2.07 4.75
C GLY A 28 19.42 0.99 3.70
N GLU A 29 19.90 -0.22 4.02
CA GLU A 29 19.78 -1.39 3.14
C GLU A 29 18.75 -2.40 3.65
N ARG A 30 18.13 -2.13 4.80
CA ARG A 30 17.13 -3.03 5.37
C ARG A 30 15.86 -3.01 4.54
N THR A 31 15.33 -4.21 4.31
CA THR A 31 14.02 -4.43 3.70
C THR A 31 13.13 -5.20 4.65
N PHE A 32 11.84 -4.89 4.67
CA PHE A 32 10.86 -5.52 5.53
C PHE A 32 9.61 -5.91 4.72
N PRO A 33 9.37 -7.22 4.48
CA PRO A 33 8.17 -7.68 3.79
C PRO A 33 6.97 -7.74 4.75
N ILE A 34 5.80 -7.31 4.27
CA ILE A 34 4.51 -7.43 4.99
C ILE A 34 3.54 -8.20 4.10
N LEU A 35 2.96 -9.27 4.67
CA LEU A 35 1.89 -10.03 4.04
C LEU A 35 0.55 -9.32 4.27
N ILE A 36 -0.20 -9.11 3.20
CA ILE A 36 -1.51 -8.46 3.20
C ILE A 36 -2.48 -9.24 2.29
N GLY A 37 -3.78 -8.95 2.39
CA GLY A 37 -4.78 -9.52 1.49
C GLY A 37 -4.81 -8.82 0.12
N ILE A 38 -5.55 -9.43 -0.81
CA ILE A 38 -5.73 -8.90 -2.17
C ILE A 38 -6.41 -7.53 -2.18
N PHE A 39 -7.35 -7.28 -1.27
CA PHE A 39 -8.10 -6.02 -1.22
C PHE A 39 -7.24 -4.85 -0.76
N GLU A 40 -6.38 -5.07 0.25
CA GLU A 40 -5.42 -4.08 0.72
C GLU A 40 -4.38 -3.81 -0.37
N ALA A 41 -3.80 -4.86 -0.95
CA ALA A 41 -2.78 -4.72 -1.99
C ALA A 41 -3.30 -3.95 -3.22
N THR A 42 -4.51 -4.28 -3.67
CA THR A 42 -5.15 -3.59 -4.81
C THR A 42 -5.45 -2.12 -4.49
N SER A 43 -5.86 -1.82 -3.25
CA SER A 43 -6.13 -0.44 -2.83
C SER A 43 -4.85 0.40 -2.82
N ILE A 44 -3.75 -0.16 -2.30
CA ILE A 44 -2.44 0.50 -2.28
C ILE A 44 -1.91 0.68 -3.72
N ASP A 45 -1.95 -0.38 -4.55
CA ASP A 45 -1.47 -0.33 -5.94
C ASP A 45 -2.21 0.73 -6.77
N ARG A 46 -3.54 0.83 -6.63
CA ARG A 46 -4.34 1.87 -7.30
C ARG A 46 -3.92 3.28 -6.90
N HIS A 47 -3.73 3.52 -5.61
CA HIS A 47 -3.33 4.83 -5.10
C HIS A 47 -1.91 5.18 -5.57
N VAL A 48 -0.96 4.25 -5.49
CA VAL A 48 0.42 4.43 -5.97
C VAL A 48 0.48 4.73 -7.47
N ARG A 49 -0.41 4.12 -8.25
CA ARG A 49 -0.53 4.36 -9.70
C ARG A 49 -1.33 5.62 -10.06
N GLY A 50 -1.93 6.31 -9.08
CA GLY A 50 -2.77 7.48 -9.33
C GLY A 50 -4.01 7.17 -10.19
N ILE A 51 -4.59 5.98 -10.04
CA ILE A 51 -5.79 5.60 -10.81
C ILE A 51 -7.00 6.38 -10.29
N GLU A 52 -7.55 7.26 -11.12
CA GLU A 52 -8.80 7.96 -10.80
C GLU A 52 -9.99 7.01 -10.82
N THR A 53 -10.86 7.12 -9.81
CA THR A 53 -12.09 6.33 -9.70
C THR A 53 -13.32 7.24 -9.83
N PRO A 54 -14.42 6.74 -10.42
CA PRO A 54 -15.63 7.54 -10.65
C PRO A 54 -16.35 7.96 -9.35
N ARG A 55 -15.93 7.41 -8.21
CA ARG A 55 -16.40 7.72 -6.87
C ARG A 55 -15.27 7.49 -5.87
N PRO A 56 -15.29 8.14 -4.69
CA PRO A 56 -14.31 7.88 -3.64
C PRO A 56 -14.41 6.43 -3.16
N LEU A 57 -13.25 5.77 -3.08
CA LEU A 57 -13.10 4.47 -2.42
C LEU A 57 -12.98 4.64 -0.91
N THR A 58 -12.86 3.54 -0.17
CA THR A 58 -12.85 3.52 1.30
C THR A 58 -11.80 4.45 1.90
N HIS A 59 -10.57 4.40 1.38
CA HIS A 59 -9.48 5.24 1.89
C HIS A 59 -9.67 6.72 1.50
N ASP A 60 -10.11 7.00 0.27
CA ASP A 60 -10.39 8.37 -0.17
C ASP A 60 -11.50 9.00 0.69
N LEU A 61 -12.59 8.26 0.93
CA LEU A 61 -13.70 8.68 1.77
C LEU A 61 -13.25 8.93 3.22
N LEU A 62 -12.41 8.05 3.76
CA LEU A 62 -11.87 8.20 5.11
C LEU A 62 -11.04 9.48 5.23
N VAL A 63 -10.14 9.73 4.28
CA VAL A 63 -9.32 10.96 4.24
C VAL A 63 -10.22 12.18 4.16
N GLN A 64 -11.20 12.21 3.25
CA GLN A 64 -12.16 13.32 3.13
C GLN A 64 -12.92 13.59 4.43
N THR A 65 -13.26 12.54 5.18
CA THR A 65 -13.99 12.66 6.45
C THR A 65 -13.10 13.24 7.57
N ILE A 66 -11.80 12.93 7.57
CA ILE A 66 -10.84 13.39 8.58
C ILE A 66 -10.32 14.81 8.27
N GLU A 67 -10.20 15.16 6.99
CA GLU A 67 -9.75 16.49 6.55
C GLU A 67 -10.84 17.57 6.65
N THR A 68 -12.09 17.18 6.92
CA THR A 68 -13.22 18.09 7.18
C THR A 68 -13.14 18.65 8.61
#